data_AF-A0AAC9YY32-F1
#
_entry.id   AF-A0AAC9YY32-F1
#
_cell.length_a   1.000
_cell.length_b   1.000
_cell.length_c   1.000
_cell.angle_alpha   90.00
_cell.angle_beta   90.00
_cell.angle_gamma   90.00
#
_symmetry.space_group_name_H-M   'P 1'
#
loop_
_entity.id
_entity.type
_entity.pdbx_description
1 polymer ?
#
loop_
_entity_poly.entity_id
_entity_poly.type
_entity_poly.pdbx_seq_one_letter_code
_entity_poly.pdbx_strand_id
1 'polypeptide(L)'
;MFSRIIHYFILPCSEISLLIEKKAAGKISFFEKVRLFSHLRVCRLCEMYHEKVIFLDKSLQNTEIGEKKVTFDDSEIQLFKNKMKENIKK
;
A
#
# COMPACT_ATOMS: atom_id res chain seq x y z
N MET A 1 4.64 -33.08 20.68
CA MET A 1 5.62 -31.99 20.88
C MET A 1 6.06 -31.33 19.58
N PHE A 2 6.32 -32.08 18.50
CA PHE A 2 6.69 -31.54 17.17
C PHE A 2 5.70 -30.50 16.59
N SER A 3 4.39 -30.67 16.78
CA SER A 3 3.39 -29.71 16.27
C SER A 3 3.48 -28.31 16.87
N ARG A 4 3.93 -28.19 18.13
CA ARG A 4 4.13 -26.89 18.81
C ARG A 4 5.40 -26.19 18.33
N ILE A 5 6.44 -26.95 18.01
CA ILE A 5 7.69 -26.42 17.44
C ILE A 5 7.42 -25.90 16.03
N ILE A 6 6.65 -26.64 15.23
CA ILE A 6 6.23 -26.19 13.89
C ILE A 6 5.44 -24.87 13.99
N HIS A 7 4.49 -24.74 14.92
CA HIS A 7 3.77 -23.46 15.14
C HIS A 7 4.62 -22.33 15.74
N TYR A 8 5.79 -22.62 16.31
CA TYR A 8 6.71 -21.61 16.84
C TYR A 8 7.69 -21.12 15.77
N PHE A 9 8.13 -22.02 14.89
CA PHE A 9 9.03 -21.69 13.76
C PHE A 9 8.26 -21.18 12.53
N ILE A 10 7.05 -21.69 12.29
CA ILE A 10 6.08 -21.09 11.39
C ILE A 10 5.41 -19.99 12.20
N LEU A 11 5.78 -18.73 11.97
CA LEU A 11 5.06 -17.58 12.53
C LEU A 11 3.55 -17.85 12.50
N PRO A 12 2.80 -17.51 13.56
CA PRO A 12 1.36 -17.67 13.53
C PRO A 12 0.81 -16.88 12.35
N CYS A 13 -0.18 -17.43 11.65
CA CYS A 13 -0.77 -16.81 10.46
C CYS A 13 -1.25 -15.36 10.73
N SER A 14 -1.56 -15.04 12.00
CA SER A 14 -1.92 -13.70 12.47
C SER A 14 -0.79 -12.67 12.39
N GLU A 15 0.47 -13.07 12.51
CA GLU A 15 1.62 -12.17 12.36
C GLU A 15 2.02 -12.04 10.87
N ILE A 16 1.72 -13.05 10.06
CA ILE A 16 2.03 -13.07 8.64
C ILE A 16 1.17 -12.08 7.86
N SER A 17 -0.12 -11.95 8.19
CA SER A 17 -0.97 -10.91 7.59
C SER A 17 -0.35 -9.53 7.80
N LEU A 18 0.15 -9.23 9.00
CA LEU A 18 0.84 -7.96 9.29
C LEU A 18 2.11 -7.78 8.43
N LEU A 19 2.90 -8.83 8.23
CA LEU A 19 4.07 -8.78 7.34
C LEU A 19 3.68 -8.58 5.87
N ILE A 20 2.56 -9.15 5.42
CA ILE A 20 2.02 -8.94 4.08
C ILE A 20 1.64 -7.48 3.89
N GLU A 21 0.95 -6.86 4.85
CA GLU A 21 0.61 -5.43 4.80
C GLU A 21 1.85 -4.54 4.86
N LYS A 22 2.82 -4.85 5.73
CA LYS A 22 4.10 -4.12 5.79
C LYS A 22 4.86 -4.19 4.46
N LYS A 23 4.83 -5.34 3.78
CA LYS A 23 5.43 -5.52 2.46
C LYS A 23 4.73 -4.66 1.41
N ALA A 24 3.39 -4.66 1.39
CA ALA A 24 2.61 -3.82 0.48
C ALA A 24 2.91 -2.32 0.71
N ALA A 25 3.06 -1.90 1.96
CA ALA A 25 3.44 -0.53 2.32
C ALA A 25 4.94 -0.18 2.08
N GLY A 26 5.76 -1.12 1.59
CA GLY A 26 7.20 -0.90 1.34
C GLY A 26 8.08 -0.81 2.60
N LYS A 27 7.57 -1.20 3.78
CA LYS A 27 8.23 -1.04 5.10
C LYS A 27 8.80 -2.34 5.67
N ILE A 28 9.06 -3.35 4.84
CA ILE A 28 9.50 -4.69 5.29
C ILE A 28 11.03 -4.83 5.26
N SER A 29 11.62 -5.42 6.30
CA SER A 29 13.05 -5.73 6.35
C SER A 29 13.40 -7.01 5.56
N PHE A 30 14.69 -7.20 5.23
CA PHE A 30 15.16 -8.39 4.50
C PHE A 30 14.86 -9.71 5.22
N PHE A 31 15.06 -9.76 6.55
CA PHE A 31 14.78 -10.95 7.34
C PHE A 31 13.28 -11.27 7.39
N GLU A 32 12.43 -10.25 7.56
CA GLU A 32 10.97 -10.40 7.52
C GLU A 32 10.50 -10.88 6.14
N LYS A 33 11.14 -10.42 5.05
CA LYS A 33 10.83 -10.86 3.68
C LYS A 33 11.11 -12.35 3.45
N VAL A 34 12.27 -12.84 3.89
CA VAL A 34 12.63 -14.27 3.77
C VAL A 34 11.68 -15.13 4.60
N ARG A 35 11.36 -14.69 5.82
CA ARG A 35 10.42 -15.36 6.73
C ARG A 35 8.99 -15.40 6.18
N LEU A 36 8.53 -14.30 5.59
CA LEU A 36 7.25 -14.25 4.90
C LEU A 36 7.22 -15.25 3.73
N PHE A 37 8.28 -15.27 2.91
CA PHE A 37 8.36 -16.15 1.76
C PHE A 37 8.38 -17.64 2.14
N SER A 38 9.07 -18.02 3.22
CA SER A 38 9.04 -19.40 3.70
C SER A 38 7.66 -19.80 4.22
N HIS A 39 6.96 -18.90 4.92
CA HIS A 39 5.61 -19.17 5.41
C HIS A 39 4.58 -19.35 4.28
N LEU A 40 4.60 -18.47 3.27
CA LEU A 40 3.65 -18.53 2.15
C LEU A 40 3.74 -19.86 1.37
N ARG A 41 4.92 -20.50 1.34
CA ARG A 41 5.10 -21.83 0.71
C ARG A 41 4.44 -22.98 1.48
N VAL A 42 4.18 -22.80 2.78
CA VAL A 42 3.64 -23.83 3.66
C VAL A 42 2.16 -23.58 3.96
N CYS A 43 1.73 -22.32 4.00
CA CYS A 43 0.37 -21.92 4.32
C CYS A 43 -0.37 -21.35 3.10
N ARG A 44 -1.22 -22.18 2.50
CA ARG A 44 -2.05 -21.82 1.34
C ARG A 44 -3.04 -20.68 1.64
N LEU A 45 -3.55 -20.58 2.86
CA LEU A 45 -4.47 -19.49 3.24
C LEU A 45 -3.77 -18.12 3.19
N CYS A 46 -2.55 -18.05 3.72
CA CYS A 46 -1.74 -16.84 3.67
C CYS A 46 -1.30 -16.51 2.25
N GLU A 47 -1.03 -17.51 1.40
CA GLU A 47 -0.78 -17.34 -0.03
C GLU A 47 -1.97 -16.68 -0.74
N MET A 48 -3.19 -17.21 -0.53
CA MET A 48 -4.41 -16.60 -1.09
C MET A 48 -4.64 -15.18 -0.59
N TYR A 49 -4.37 -14.91 0.69
CA TYR A 49 -4.47 -13.56 1.24
C TYR A 49 -3.44 -12.61 0.61
N HIS A 50 -2.20 -13.06 0.44
CA HIS A 50 -1.14 -12.29 -0.22
C HIS A 50 -1.50 -11.93 -1.67
N GLU A 51 -2.03 -12.87 -2.44
CA GLU A 51 -2.53 -12.61 -3.80
C GLU A 51 -3.68 -11.60 -3.81
N LYS A 52 -4.62 -11.70 -2.86
CA LYS A 52 -5.70 -10.73 -2.69
C LYS A 52 -5.17 -9.32 -2.44
N VAL A 53 -4.18 -9.17 -1.55
CA VAL A 53 -3.57 -7.87 -1.24
C VAL A 53 -2.84 -7.30 -2.46
N ILE A 54 -2.09 -8.12 -3.19
CA ILE A 54 -1.42 -7.69 -4.43
C ILE A 54 -2.44 -7.24 -5.48
N PHE A 55 -3.54 -7.97 -5.63
CA PHE A 55 -4.60 -7.59 -6.56
C PHE A 55 -5.22 -6.24 -6.18
N LEU A 56 -5.53 -6.05 -4.89
CA LEU A 56 -6.07 -4.78 -4.40
C LEU A 56 -5.08 -3.63 -4.58
N ASP A 57 -3.82 -3.81 -4.20
CA ASP A 57 -2.78 -2.80 -4.32
C ASP A 57 -2.57 -2.36 -5.78
N LYS A 58 -2.49 -3.32 -6.71
CA LYS A 58 -2.45 -3.03 -8.15
C LYS A 58 -3.72 -2.36 -8.64
N SER A 59 -4.88 -2.81 -8.18
CA SER A 59 -6.15 -2.20 -8.58
C SER A 59 -6.23 -0.75 -8.09
N LEU A 60 -5.76 -0.46 -6.88
CA LEU A 60 -5.75 0.88 -6.30
C LEU A 60 -4.72 1.78 -6.97
N GLN A 61 -3.52 1.30 -7.27
CA GLN A 61 -2.52 2.03 -8.07
C GLN A 61 -3.05 2.37 -9.47
N ASN A 62 -3.78 1.46 -10.10
CA ASN A 62 -4.45 1.73 -11.39
C ASN A 62 -5.71 2.60 -11.24
N THR A 63 -6.25 2.72 -10.02
CA THR A 63 -7.37 3.61 -9.65
C THR A 63 -6.87 4.92 -9.05
N GLU A 64 -5.55 5.17 -9.03
CA GLU A 64 -5.01 6.52 -9.13
C GLU A 64 -5.39 7.04 -10.53
N ILE A 65 -6.70 7.24 -10.72
CA ILE A 65 -7.35 8.15 -11.64
C ILE A 65 -6.40 9.32 -11.71
N GLY A 66 -5.75 9.45 -12.86
CA GLY A 66 -4.47 10.12 -12.96
C GLY A 66 -4.37 11.28 -12.01
N GLU A 67 -3.23 11.38 -11.33
CA GLU A 67 -2.60 12.68 -11.25
C GLU A 67 -2.47 13.18 -12.71
N LYS A 68 -3.58 13.67 -13.29
CA LYS A 68 -3.55 14.88 -14.06
C LYS A 68 -2.78 15.77 -13.12
N LYS A 69 -1.49 15.96 -13.39
CA LYS A 69 -0.83 17.19 -13.01
C LYS A 69 -1.85 18.23 -13.41
N VAL A 70 -2.59 18.77 -12.43
CA VAL A 70 -3.42 19.94 -12.67
C VAL A 70 -2.37 21.02 -12.84
N THR A 71 -1.84 21.10 -14.05
CA THR A 71 -1.03 22.21 -14.50
C THR A 71 -2.03 23.32 -14.63
N PHE A 72 -2.24 24.04 -13.52
CA PHE A 72 -2.93 25.32 -13.58
C PHE A 72 -2.15 26.17 -14.58
N ASP A 73 -2.83 26.60 -15.64
CA ASP A 73 -2.23 27.53 -16.57
C ASP A 73 -1.96 28.85 -15.84
N ASP A 74 -0.83 29.49 -16.12
CA ASP A 74 -0.47 30.74 -15.45
C ASP A 74 -1.56 31.82 -15.62
N SER A 75 -2.34 31.76 -16.71
CA SER A 75 -3.47 32.66 -16.92
C SER A 75 -4.63 32.42 -15.94
N GLU A 76 -4.89 31.17 -15.52
CA GLU A 76 -5.92 30.84 -14.53
C GLU A 76 -5.55 31.40 -13.15
N ILE A 77 -4.28 31.29 -12.77
CA ILE A 77 -3.75 31.83 -11.52
C ILE A 77 -3.84 33.36 -11.53
N GLN A 78 -3.55 34.02 -12.65
CA GLN A 78 -3.67 35.47 -12.78
C GLN A 78 -5.13 35.94 -12.75
N LEU A 79 -6.04 35.23 -13.40
CA LEU A 79 -7.47 35.52 -13.37
C LEU A 79 -8.01 35.45 -11.94
N PHE A 80 -7.61 34.42 -11.18
CA PHE A 80 -7.96 34.29 -9.76
C PHE A 80 -7.43 35.47 -8.92
N LYS A 81 -6.16 35.84 -9.09
CA LYS A 81 -5.55 36.98 -8.37
C LYS A 81 -6.28 38.29 -8.67
N ASN A 82 -6.65 38.53 -9.91
CA ASN A 82 -7.36 39.74 -10.31
C ASN A 82 -8.76 39.79 -9.69
N LYS A 83 -9.49 38.67 -9.72
CA LYS A 83 -10.83 38.56 -9.12
C LYS A 83 -10.80 38.80 -7.60
N MET A 84 -9.78 38.28 -6.91
CA MET A 84 -9.59 38.54 -5.47
C MET A 84 -9.32 40.03 -5.19
N LYS A 85 -8.47 40.68 -6.00
CA LYS A 85 -8.17 42.11 -5.86
C LYS A 85 -9.40 42.99 -6.09
N GLU A 86 -10.27 42.64 -7.03
CA GLU A 86 -11.53 43.38 -7.27
C GLU A 86 -12.50 43.25 -6.10
N ASN A 87 -12.58 42.07 -5.47
CA ASN A 87 -13.46 41.86 -4.32
C ASN A 87 -12.95 42.52 -3.03
N ILE A 88 -11.64 42.73 -2.90
CA ILE A 88 -11.03 43.46 -1.75
C ILE A 88 -11.09 44.98 -1.94
N LYS A 89 -11.26 45.47 -3.17
CA LYS A 89 -11.39 46.91 -3.48
C LYS A 89 -12.83 47.42 -3.43
N LYS A 90 -13.82 46.54 -3.22
CA LYS A 90 -15.20 46.90 -2.88
C LYS A 90 -15.36 46.93 -1.37
#